data_AF-A0A853BU77-F1
#
_entry.id   AF-A0A853BU77-F1
#
_cell.length_a   1.000
_cell.length_b   1.000
_cell.length_c   1.000
_cell.angle_alpha   90.00
_cell.angle_beta   90.00
_cell.angle_gamma   90.00
#
_symmetry.space_group_name_H-M   'P 1'
#
loop_
_entity.id
_entity.type
_entity.pdbx_description
1 polymer ?
#
loop_
_entity_poly.entity_id
_entity_poly.type
_entity_poly.pdbx_seq_one_letter_code
_entity_poly.pdbx_strand_id
1 'polypeptide(L)' 'MMVRNYQRKTQRPSSDRRLRVTFTRREQIDTEKIAEVLIRVALREAGTTSRIGQAGDQLRALLSSER' A
#
# COMPACT_ATOMS: atom_id res chain seq x y z
N MET A 1 -20.34 -5.09 25.13
CA MET A 1 -19.88 -4.54 23.83
C MET A 1 -19.36 -5.72 23.01
N MET A 2 -19.96 -5.99 21.85
CA MET A 2 -19.66 -7.19 21.05
C MET A 2 -18.57 -6.85 20.02
N VAL A 3 -17.40 -7.47 20.13
CA VAL A 3 -16.28 -7.27 19.20
C VAL A 3 -16.42 -8.30 18.07
N ARG A 4 -16.73 -7.85 16.85
CA ARG A 4 -16.76 -8.70 15.66
C ARG A 4 -15.32 -9.01 15.23
N ASN A 5 -14.86 -10.23 15.50
CA ASN A 5 -13.55 -10.71 15.05
C ASN A 5 -13.64 -11.11 13.57
N TYR A 6 -13.16 -10.24 12.67
CA TYR A 6 -13.10 -10.56 11.24
C TYR A 6 -11.90 -11.47 10.95
N GLN A 7 -12.16 -12.77 10.79
CA GLN A 7 -11.16 -13.69 10.25
C GLN A 7 -11.00 -13.44 8.75
N ARG A 8 -9.78 -13.06 8.35
CA ARG A 8 -9.44 -12.78 6.95
C ARG A 8 -9.35 -14.09 6.18
N LYS A 9 -10.07 -14.19 5.05
CA LYS A 9 -10.13 -15.40 4.21
C LYS A 9 -8.92 -15.61 3.28
N THR A 10 -7.98 -14.66 3.23
CA THR A 10 -6.82 -14.72 2.33
C THR A 10 -5.51 -14.72 3.12
N GLN A 11 -4.64 -15.67 2.78
CA GLN A 11 -3.34 -15.83 3.43
C GLN A 11 -2.43 -14.66 3.05
N ARG A 12 -1.89 -13.95 4.06
CA ARG A 12 -0.88 -12.91 3.82
C ARG A 12 0.45 -13.60 3.53
N PRO A 13 1.14 -13.28 2.43
CA PRO A 13 2.49 -13.77 2.24
C PRO A 13 3.38 -13.30 3.39
N SER A 14 4.22 -14.21 3.90
CA SER A 14 5.20 -13.90 4.94
C SER A 14 6.16 -12.81 4.47
N SER A 15 6.60 -11.96 5.40
CA SER A 15 7.65 -10.97 5.17
C SER A 15 8.98 -11.59 4.73
N ASP A 16 9.21 -12.87 5.03
CA ASP A 16 10.41 -13.64 4.68
C ASP A 16 10.30 -14.35 3.32
N ARG A 17 9.38 -13.92 2.45
CA ARG A 17 9.24 -14.53 1.12
C ARG A 17 10.47 -14.19 0.28
N ARG A 18 11.08 -15.21 -0.31
CA ARG A 18 12.17 -15.05 -1.29
C ARG A 18 11.68 -14.24 -2.50
N LEU A 19 12.15 -12.99 -2.62
CA LEU A 19 11.88 -12.12 -3.75
C LEU A 19 12.96 -12.30 -4.82
N ARG A 20 12.55 -12.37 -6.08
CA ARG A 20 13.48 -12.19 -7.21
C ARG A 20 13.60 -10.69 -7.46
N VAL A 21 14.77 -10.14 -7.16
CA VAL A 21 15.10 -8.74 -7.40
C VAL A 21 15.96 -8.62 -8.65
N THR A 22 15.63 -7.65 -9.49
CA THR A 22 16.44 -7.25 -10.65
C THR A 22 16.97 -5.85 -10.38
N PHE A 23 18.25 -5.64 -10.62
CA PHE A 23 18.86 -4.32 -10.51
C PHE A 23 18.65 -3.57 -11.83
N THR A 24 17.94 -2.45 -11.75
CA THR A 24 17.71 -1.54 -12.88
C THR A 24 18.44 -0.23 -12.59
N ARG A 25 19.13 0.32 -13.59
CA ARG A 25 19.82 1.61 -13.41
C ARG A 25 18.78 2.72 -13.22
N ARG A 26 19.12 3.75 -12.45
CA ARG A 26 18.17 4.81 -12.07
C ARG A 26 17.57 5.51 -13.29
N GLU A 27 18.38 5.72 -14.33
CA GLU A 27 17.97 6.33 -15.60
C GLU A 27 16.98 5.48 -16.42
N GLN A 28 16.87 4.19 -16.12
CA GLN A 28 15.93 3.26 -16.77
C GLN A 28 14.64 3.09 -15.94
N ILE A 29 14.53 3.77 -14.81
CA ILE A 29 13.37 3.70 -13.94
C ILE A 29 12.34 4.74 -14.41
N ASP A 30 11.18 4.25 -14.81
CA ASP A 30 9.99 5.08 -14.99
C ASP A 30 9.46 5.49 -13.60
N THR A 31 9.87 6.68 -13.16
CA THR A 31 9.52 7.22 -11.85
C THR A 31 8.03 7.50 -11.71
N GLU A 32 7.34 7.86 -12.81
CA GLU A 32 5.90 8.13 -12.80
C GLU A 32 5.13 6.84 -12.54
N LYS A 33 5.51 5.76 -13.21
CA LYS A 33 4.90 4.44 -13.02
C LYS A 33 5.15 3.87 -11.63
N ILE A 34 6.33 4.10 -11.06
CA ILE A 34 6.59 3.74 -9.65
C ILE A 34 5.70 4.56 -8.72
N ALA A 35 5.62 5.88 -8.91
CA ALA A 35 4.80 6.75 -8.08
C ALA A 35 3.32 6.31 -8.12
N GLU A 36 2.79 6.00 -9.30
CA GLU A 36 1.45 5.47 -9.48
C GLU A 36 1.21 4.19 -8.67
N VAL A 37 2.14 3.22 -8.74
CA VAL A 37 2.01 1.96 -8.01
C VAL A 37 2.07 2.20 -6.50
N LEU A 38 2.96 3.07 -6.02
CA LEU A 38 3.06 3.40 -4.60
C LEU A 38 1.79 4.08 -4.08
N ILE A 39 1.20 4.99 -4.86
CA ILE A 39 -0.07 5.64 -4.55
C ILE A 39 -1.19 4.59 -4.47
N ARG A 40 -1.30 3.68 -5.45
CA ARG A 40 -2.31 2.61 -5.44
C ARG A 40 -2.17 1.69 -4.23
N VAL A 41 -0.93 1.35 -3.83
CA VAL A 41 -0.67 0.53 -2.64
C VAL A 41 -1.08 1.26 -1.37
N ALA A 42 -0.70 2.53 -1.22
CA ALA A 42 -1.10 3.34 -0.08
C ALA A 42 -2.64 3.43 0.03
N LEU A 43 -3.33 3.78 -1.04
CA LEU A 43 -4.80 3.88 -1.07
C LEU A 43 -5.52 2.55 -0.83
N ARG A 44 -4.92 1.43 -1.23
CA ARG A 44 -5.45 0.07 -0.97
C ARG A 44 -5.31 -0.32 0.50
N GLU A 45 -4.21 0.07 1.15
CA GLU A 45 -3.97 -0.24 2.57
C GLU A 45 -4.63 0.80 3.51
N ALA A 46 -5.17 1.90 2.98
CA ALA A 46 -5.96 2.89 3.71
C ALA A 46 -7.09 2.22 4.52
N GLY A 47 -7.24 2.61 5.78
CA GLY A 47 -8.16 1.97 6.75
C GLY A 47 -7.60 0.73 7.45
N THR A 48 -6.34 0.35 7.23
CA THR A 48 -5.63 -0.65 8.03
C THR A 48 -4.78 0.00 9.12
N THR A 49 -4.56 -0.69 10.25
CA THR A 49 -3.72 -0.21 11.37
C THR A 49 -2.20 -0.20 11.06
N SER A 50 -1.83 -0.29 9.79
CA SER A 50 -0.44 -0.28 9.29
C SER A 50 0.04 1.16 9.02
N ARG A 51 1.35 1.42 9.12
CA ARG A 51 1.94 2.72 8.73
C ARG A 51 1.63 3.10 7.27
N ILE A 52 1.59 2.11 6.37
CA ILE A 52 1.20 2.33 4.97
C ILE A 52 -0.28 2.71 4.87
N GLY A 53 -1.13 2.12 5.71
CA GLY A 53 -2.54 2.46 5.79
C GLY A 53 -2.78 3.89 6.27
N GLN A 54 -2.03 4.35 7.27
CA GLN A 54 -2.06 5.74 7.73
C GLN A 54 -1.66 6.73 6.62
N ALA A 55 -0.59 6.43 5.87
CA ALA A 55 -0.19 7.23 4.71
C ALA A 55 -1.27 7.23 3.60
N GLY A 56 -1.93 6.08 3.40
CA GLY A 56 -3.08 5.95 2.51
C GLY A 56 -4.29 6.78 2.93
N ASP A 57 -4.59 6.84 4.22
CA ASP A 57 -5.68 7.64 4.78
C ASP A 57 -5.41 9.13 4.61
N GLN A 58 -4.17 9.58 4.89
CA GLN A 58 -3.75 10.96 4.64
C GLN A 58 -3.85 11.34 3.16
N LEU A 59 -3.37 10.46 2.27
CA LEU A 59 -3.45 10.68 0.82
C LEU A 59 -4.91 10.75 0.34
N ARG A 60 -5.77 9.86 0.85
CA ARG A 60 -7.20 9.89 0.53
C ARG A 60 -7.84 11.20 0.98
N ALA A 61 -7.50 11.70 2.17
CA ALA A 61 -8.02 12.96 2.70
C ALA A 61 -7.65 14.15 1.80
N LEU A 62 -6.38 14.24 1.37
CA LEU A 62 -5.92 15.28 0.44
C LEU A 62 -6.69 15.24 -0.89
N LEU A 63 -6.82 14.06 -1.50
CA LEU A 63 -7.55 13.89 -2.76
C LEU A 63 -9.06 14.16 -2.65
N SER A 64 -9.65 13.91 -1.48
CA SER A 64 -11.07 14.20 -1.23
C SER A 64 -11.35 15.67 -0.89
N SER A 65 -10.34 16.39 -0.40
CA SER A 65 -10.45 17.81 -0.07
C SER A 65 -10.35 18.73 -1.29
N GLU A 66 -9.81 18.23 -2.39
CA GLU A 66 -9.67 18.95 -3.66
C GLU A 66 -10.91 18.81 -4.58
N ARG A 67 -12.04 18.33 -4.05
CA ARG A 67 -13.29 18.10 -4.80
C ARG A 67 -14.42 18.98 -4.30
#